data_AF-A0A7S2A908-F1
#
_entry.id   AF-A0A7S2A908-F1
#
_cell.length_a   1.000
_cell.length_b   1.000
_cell.length_c   1.000
_cell.angle_alpha   90.00
_cell.angle_beta   90.00
_cell.angle_gamma   90.00
#
_symmetry.space_group_name_H-M   'P 1'
#
loop_
_entity.id
_entity.type
_entity.pdbx_description
1 polymer ?
#
loop_
_entity_poly.entity_id
_entity_poly.type
_entity_poly.pdbx_seq_one_letter_code
_entity_poly.pdbx_strand_id
1 'polypeptide(L)'
;NWLDVTQIILVSLSISVLNSGRPIGMDQAGLVLLTLTTGIVWMALLRVLKNFLYGIAIFVFSLQQILVELVPFLIVSAVTITAFAFMFRRANMESPYCISEYENSPAETRWYCGTIGELFAELSSFVLGGLEINTEIAQENRTTASILYTFGFVISLIFLNVLIAKISNVFSDVERSGNKVFWKNRLNVVAEADSLFIIIERWTPEAPKKFFLHMREHANRVFNIADVYDSDLFFFGSNMTP
;
A
#
# COMPACT_ATOMS: atom_id res chain seq x y z
N ASN A 1 0.34 -14.18 6.87
CA ASN A 1 1.24 -14.81 5.89
C ASN A 1 0.84 -14.66 4.41
N TRP A 2 -0.20 -13.91 4.02
CA TRP A 2 -0.52 -13.75 2.59
C TRP A 2 0.63 -13.18 1.78
N LEU A 3 1.30 -12.14 2.29
CA LEU A 3 2.45 -11.51 1.61
C LEU A 3 3.62 -12.48 1.40
N ASP A 4 3.92 -13.34 2.38
CA ASP A 4 5.03 -14.30 2.28
C ASP A 4 4.72 -15.38 1.23
N VAL A 5 3.46 -15.84 1.18
CA VAL A 5 2.98 -16.75 0.14
C VAL A 5 3.06 -16.09 -1.24
N THR A 6 2.62 -14.85 -1.38
CA THR A 6 2.70 -14.09 -2.63
C THR A 6 4.16 -13.91 -3.09
N GLN A 7 5.07 -13.61 -2.16
CA GLN A 7 6.49 -13.46 -2.46
C GLN A 7 7.11 -14.78 -2.97
N ILE A 8 6.82 -15.91 -2.30
CA ILE A 8 7.33 -17.23 -2.73
C ILE A 8 6.83 -17.57 -4.14
N ILE A 9 5.54 -17.33 -4.42
CA ILE A 9 4.96 -17.58 -5.75
C ILE A 9 5.64 -16.70 -6.81
N LEU A 10 5.81 -15.40 -6.55
CA LEU A 10 6.40 -14.47 -7.51
C LEU A 10 7.88 -14.76 -7.79
N VAL A 11 8.65 -15.13 -6.77
CA VAL A 11 10.05 -15.54 -6.94
C VAL A 11 10.12 -16.83 -7.75
N SER A 12 9.26 -17.82 -7.46
CA SER A 12 9.19 -19.08 -8.22
C SER A 12 8.85 -18.85 -9.70
N LEU A 13 7.86 -17.99 -9.99
CA LEU A 13 7.50 -17.60 -11.34
C LEU A 13 8.65 -16.85 -12.03
N SER A 14 9.33 -15.95 -11.33
CA SER A 14 10.47 -15.20 -11.87
C SER A 14 11.62 -16.14 -12.25
N ILE A 15 11.94 -17.14 -11.41
CA ILE A 15 12.94 -18.17 -11.72
C ILE A 15 12.53 -18.99 -12.95
N SER A 16 11.25 -19.36 -13.04
CA SER A 16 10.73 -20.13 -14.19
C SER A 16 10.86 -19.34 -15.50
N VAL A 17 10.59 -18.04 -15.48
CA VAL A 17 10.78 -17.15 -16.64
C VAL A 17 12.26 -17.05 -17.01
N LEU A 18 13.15 -16.87 -16.04
CA LEU A 18 14.60 -16.80 -16.29
C LEU A 18 15.15 -18.11 -16.88
N ASN A 19 14.65 -19.25 -16.43
CA ASN A 19 15.05 -20.57 -16.93
C ASN A 19 14.51 -20.89 -18.33
N SER A 20 13.52 -20.15 -18.84
CA SER A 20 12.95 -20.38 -20.18
C SER A 20 13.90 -20.02 -21.33
N GLY A 21 15.06 -19.41 -21.03
CA GLY A 21 16.06 -19.02 -22.02
C GLY A 21 15.63 -17.90 -22.96
N ARG A 22 14.45 -17.29 -22.73
CA ARG A 22 13.98 -16.14 -23.51
C ARG A 22 14.81 -14.89 -23.17
N PRO A 23 15.23 -14.09 -24.16
CA PRO A 23 15.96 -12.86 -23.91
C PRO A 23 15.09 -11.86 -23.14
N ILE A 24 15.61 -11.34 -22.03
CA ILE A 24 14.93 -10.50 -21.01
C ILE A 24 14.35 -9.19 -21.58
N GLY A 25 14.74 -8.78 -22.80
CA GLY A 25 14.27 -7.55 -23.44
C GLY A 25 13.09 -7.70 -24.41
N MET A 26 12.69 -8.92 -24.80
CA MET A 26 11.63 -9.10 -25.81
C MET A 26 10.23 -9.35 -25.22
N ASP A 27 10.14 -9.72 -23.93
CA ASP A 27 8.87 -10.05 -23.29
C ASP A 27 8.51 -9.02 -22.21
N GLN A 28 7.60 -8.10 -22.53
CA GLN A 28 7.12 -7.08 -21.60
C GLN A 28 6.53 -7.69 -20.32
N ALA A 29 5.89 -8.87 -20.42
CA ALA A 29 5.34 -9.55 -19.24
C ALA A 29 6.44 -10.00 -18.27
N GLY A 30 7.58 -10.47 -18.77
CA GLY A 30 8.73 -10.86 -17.94
C GLY A 30 9.31 -9.68 -17.17
N LEU A 31 9.46 -8.51 -17.84
CA LEU A 31 9.94 -7.29 -17.20
C LEU A 31 8.99 -6.80 -16.10
N VAL A 32 7.68 -6.78 -16.37
CA VAL A 32 6.66 -6.39 -15.39
C VAL A 32 6.69 -7.33 -14.18
N LEU A 33 6.76 -8.64 -14.41
CA LEU A 33 6.84 -9.63 -13.33
C LEU A 33 8.08 -9.41 -12.45
N LEU A 34 9.26 -9.25 -13.05
CA LEU A 34 10.51 -8.99 -12.31
C LEU A 34 10.45 -7.68 -11.50
N THR A 35 9.85 -6.64 -12.07
CA THR A 35 9.66 -5.35 -11.41
C THR A 35 8.74 -5.48 -10.18
N LEU A 36 7.62 -6.20 -10.34
CA LEU A 36 6.68 -6.46 -9.24
C LEU A 36 7.32 -7.31 -8.14
N THR A 37 8.06 -8.36 -8.50
CA THR A 37 8.80 -9.20 -7.55
C THR A 37 9.81 -8.37 -6.76
N THR A 38 10.55 -7.49 -7.43
CA THR A 38 11.52 -6.59 -6.79
C THR A 38 10.83 -5.67 -5.79
N GLY A 39 9.71 -5.04 -6.17
CA GLY A 39 8.91 -4.21 -5.26
C GLY A 39 8.44 -4.96 -4.03
N ILE A 40 7.94 -6.19 -4.19
CA ILE A 40 7.44 -7.01 -3.09
C ILE A 40 8.57 -7.45 -2.15
N VAL A 41 9.77 -7.76 -2.67
CA VAL A 41 10.94 -8.06 -1.85
C VAL A 41 11.34 -6.85 -0.98
N TRP A 42 11.31 -5.63 -1.52
CA TRP A 42 11.54 -4.41 -0.74
C TRP A 42 10.48 -4.21 0.35
N MET A 43 9.22 -4.49 0.06
CA MET A 43 8.15 -4.45 1.07
C MET A 43 8.35 -5.52 2.16
N ALA A 44 8.84 -6.71 1.80
CA ALA A 44 9.20 -7.75 2.75
C ALA A 44 10.39 -7.33 3.64
N LEU A 45 11.36 -6.61 3.08
CA LEU A 45 12.48 -6.06 3.85
C LEU A 45 12.00 -5.09 4.94
N LEU A 46 11.02 -4.23 4.65
CA LEU A 46 10.41 -3.35 5.66
C LEU A 46 9.77 -4.15 6.81
N ARG A 47 9.19 -5.31 6.50
CA ARG A 47 8.63 -6.22 7.53
C ARG A 47 9.71 -6.82 8.42
N VAL A 48 10.90 -7.09 7.88
CA VAL A 48 12.03 -7.57 8.70
C VAL A 48 12.57 -6.43 9.56
N LEU A 49 12.76 -5.23 8.99
CA LEU A 49 13.25 -4.05 9.73
C LEU A 49 12.36 -3.68 10.92
N LYS A 50 11.05 -3.84 10.79
CA LYS A 50 10.09 -3.59 11.87
C LYS A 50 10.36 -4.43 13.14
N ASN A 51 11.04 -5.57 13.01
CA ASN A 51 11.35 -6.44 14.15
C ASN A 51 12.60 -5.98 14.92
N PHE A 52 13.47 -5.17 14.29
CA PHE A 52 14.75 -4.76 14.87
C PHE A 52 14.74 -3.36 15.46
N LEU A 53 13.98 -2.42 14.86
CA LEU A 53 14.02 -1.01 15.24
C LEU A 53 12.64 -0.52 15.67
N TYR A 54 12.52 -0.07 16.92
CA TYR A 54 11.27 0.41 17.52
C TYR A 54 10.59 1.51 16.72
N GLY A 55 11.34 2.56 16.34
CA GLY A 55 10.79 3.68 15.56
C GLY A 55 10.27 3.23 14.19
N ILE A 56 11.00 2.34 13.50
CA ILE A 56 10.57 1.78 12.22
C ILE A 56 9.35 0.87 12.42
N ALA A 57 9.28 0.13 13.53
CA ALA A 57 8.15 -0.74 13.84
C ALA A 57 6.83 0.03 13.93
N ILE A 58 6.82 1.13 14.69
CA ILE A 58 5.65 2.00 14.83
C ILE A 58 5.29 2.62 13.48
N PHE A 59 6.28 3.11 12.73
CA PHE A 59 6.05 3.71 11.42
C PHE A 59 5.44 2.71 10.42
N VAL A 60 6.02 1.51 10.28
CA VAL A 60 5.53 0.47 9.37
C VAL A 60 4.13 -0.01 9.77
N PHE A 61 3.87 -0.15 11.08
CA PHE A 61 2.54 -0.50 11.56
C PHE A 61 1.52 0.62 11.27
N SER A 62 1.90 1.88 11.45
CA SER A 62 1.07 3.05 11.09
C SER A 62 0.72 3.03 9.62
N LEU A 63 1.72 2.84 8.76
CA LEU A 63 1.55 2.81 7.31
C LEU A 63 0.62 1.65 6.90
N GLN A 64 0.80 0.47 7.49
CA GLN A 64 -0.07 -0.67 7.20
C GLN A 64 -1.53 -0.39 7.59
N GLN A 65 -1.77 0.21 8.76
CA GLN A 65 -3.12 0.56 9.19
C GLN A 65 -3.75 1.63 8.30
N ILE A 66 -2.99 2.66 7.93
CA ILE A 66 -3.43 3.70 6.98
C ILE A 66 -3.84 3.07 5.64
N LEU A 67 -3.03 2.15 5.10
CA LEU A 67 -3.35 1.49 3.83
C LEU A 67 -4.65 0.68 3.88
N VAL A 68 -4.90 -0.04 4.97
CA VAL A 68 -6.15 -0.81 5.15
C VAL A 68 -7.35 0.12 5.24
N GLU A 69 -7.23 1.21 6.00
CA GLU A 69 -8.28 2.21 6.17
C GLU A 69 -8.53 3.03 4.90
N LEU A 70 -7.54 3.10 3.99
CA LEU A 70 -7.66 3.78 2.71
C LEU A 70 -8.43 2.94 1.66
N VAL A 71 -8.51 1.61 1.81
CA VAL A 71 -9.24 0.74 0.88
C VAL A 71 -10.70 1.17 0.61
N PRO A 72 -11.57 1.35 1.64
CA PRO A 72 -12.94 1.79 1.39
C PRO A 72 -13.02 3.17 0.71
N PHE A 73 -12.08 4.07 1.05
CA PHE A 73 -11.98 5.37 0.41
C PHE A 73 -11.61 5.25 -1.07
N LEU A 74 -10.67 4.38 -1.44
CA LEU A 74 -10.31 4.11 -2.84
C LEU A 74 -11.49 3.52 -3.62
N ILE A 75 -12.29 2.65 -3.00
CA ILE A 75 -13.50 2.09 -3.64
C ILE A 75 -14.51 3.21 -3.94
N VAL A 76 -14.84 4.05 -2.95
CA VAL A 76 -15.75 5.19 -3.15
C VAL A 76 -15.20 6.15 -4.20
N SER A 77 -13.88 6.37 -4.20
CA SER A 77 -13.21 7.23 -5.18
C SER A 77 -13.32 6.66 -6.59
N ALA A 78 -13.04 5.37 -6.78
CA ALA A 78 -13.17 4.69 -8.06
C ALA A 78 -14.61 4.75 -8.58
N VAL A 79 -15.60 4.46 -7.73
CA VAL A 79 -17.02 4.56 -8.09
C VAL A 79 -17.39 5.99 -8.52
N THR A 80 -16.91 6.99 -7.79
CA THR A 80 -17.16 8.40 -8.11
C THR A 80 -16.53 8.78 -9.45
N ILE A 81 -15.26 8.47 -9.66
CA ILE A 81 -14.55 8.73 -10.93
C ILE A 81 -15.26 8.02 -12.08
N THR A 82 -15.66 6.75 -11.91
CA THR A 82 -16.43 6.02 -12.92
C THR A 82 -17.78 6.69 -13.22
N ALA A 83 -18.50 7.16 -12.20
CA ALA A 83 -19.76 7.88 -12.40
C ALA A 83 -19.57 9.16 -13.22
N PHE A 84 -18.54 9.95 -12.90
CA PHE A 84 -18.19 11.13 -13.68
C PHE A 84 -17.71 10.77 -15.10
N ALA A 85 -16.97 9.68 -15.29
CA ALA A 85 -16.59 9.18 -16.61
C ALA A 85 -17.82 8.85 -17.46
N PHE A 86 -18.85 8.23 -16.87
CA PHE A 86 -20.13 7.98 -17.55
C PHE A 86 -20.85 9.27 -17.93
N MET A 87 -20.94 10.24 -17.01
CA MET A 87 -21.56 11.54 -17.28
C MET A 87 -20.81 12.28 -18.40
N PHE A 88 -19.49 12.29 -18.34
CA PHE A 88 -18.62 12.94 -19.32
C PHE A 88 -18.76 12.31 -20.70
N ARG A 89 -18.74 10.97 -20.77
CA ARG A 89 -19.00 10.24 -22.01
C ARG A 89 -20.37 10.59 -22.58
N ARG A 90 -21.40 10.63 -21.74
CA ARG A 90 -22.77 10.92 -22.20
C ARG A 90 -22.91 12.35 -22.70
N ALA A 91 -22.29 13.32 -22.04
CA ALA A 91 -22.33 14.73 -22.43
C ALA A 91 -21.60 15.02 -23.76
N ASN A 92 -20.60 14.21 -24.11
CA ASN A 92 -19.80 14.40 -25.32
C ASN A 92 -20.18 13.45 -26.48
N MET A 93 -21.07 12.47 -26.25
CA MET A 93 -21.46 11.49 -27.27
C MET A 93 -22.12 12.12 -28.51
N GLU A 94 -22.79 13.26 -28.34
CA GLU A 94 -23.46 14.01 -29.42
C GLU A 94 -22.58 15.15 -29.97
N SER A 95 -21.37 15.29 -29.45
CA SER A 95 -20.46 16.35 -29.86
C SER A 95 -19.89 16.07 -31.25
N PRO A 96 -19.77 17.08 -32.14
CA PRO A 96 -19.21 16.90 -33.49
C PRO A 96 -17.79 16.30 -33.45
N TYR A 97 -17.04 16.58 -32.37
CA TYR A 97 -15.70 16.02 -32.12
C TYR A 97 -15.66 14.49 -32.03
N CYS A 98 -16.73 13.86 -31.56
CA CYS A 98 -16.80 12.40 -31.50
C CYS A 98 -17.33 11.74 -32.77
N ILE A 99 -17.91 12.53 -33.67
CA ILE A 99 -18.58 12.02 -34.87
C ILE A 99 -17.66 12.15 -36.10
N SER A 100 -16.84 13.21 -36.20
CA SER A 100 -16.27 13.59 -37.50
C SER A 100 -14.84 13.17 -37.80
N GLU A 101 -13.96 12.83 -36.85
CA GLU A 101 -12.56 12.55 -37.24
C GLU A 101 -11.73 11.84 -36.16
N TYR A 102 -11.98 10.55 -35.94
CA TYR A 102 -11.09 9.74 -35.08
C TYR A 102 -9.70 9.50 -35.73
N GLU A 103 -9.60 9.57 -37.07
CA GLU A 103 -8.37 9.27 -37.80
C GLU A 103 -7.41 10.46 -37.97
N ASN A 104 -7.92 11.70 -38.08
CA ASN A 104 -7.07 12.89 -38.31
C ASN A 104 -6.93 13.81 -37.09
N SER A 105 -7.63 13.52 -35.99
CA SER A 105 -7.54 14.35 -34.79
C SER A 105 -6.17 14.20 -34.09
N PRO A 106 -5.57 15.31 -33.61
CA PRO A 106 -4.36 15.26 -32.81
C PRO A 106 -4.56 14.37 -31.58
N ALA A 107 -3.51 13.70 -31.12
CA ALA A 107 -3.58 12.75 -30.01
C ALA A 107 -4.23 13.35 -28.74
N GLU A 108 -4.11 14.66 -28.55
CA GLU A 108 -4.64 15.43 -27.43
C GLU A 108 -6.18 15.48 -27.34
N THR A 109 -6.91 15.21 -28.42
CA THR A 109 -8.39 15.26 -28.44
C THR A 109 -9.06 13.89 -28.43
N ARG A 110 -8.28 12.79 -28.44
CA ARG A 110 -8.84 11.44 -28.53
C ARG A 110 -9.52 10.96 -27.25
N TRP A 111 -9.11 11.47 -26.09
CA TRP A 111 -9.63 10.98 -24.82
C TRP A 111 -11.11 11.30 -24.59
N TYR A 112 -11.65 12.38 -25.17
CA TYR A 112 -13.06 12.79 -25.02
C TYR A 112 -14.06 11.74 -25.52
N CYS A 113 -13.67 10.95 -26.51
CA CYS A 113 -14.51 9.94 -27.16
C CYS A 113 -14.07 8.51 -26.82
N GLY A 114 -13.13 8.38 -25.88
CA GLY A 114 -12.53 7.12 -25.49
C GLY A 114 -13.50 6.15 -24.82
N THR A 115 -13.02 4.94 -24.62
CA THR A 115 -13.72 3.95 -23.79
C THR A 115 -13.82 4.43 -22.34
N ILE A 116 -14.72 3.83 -21.56
CA ILE A 116 -14.85 4.17 -20.12
C ILE A 116 -13.52 3.97 -19.39
N GLY A 117 -12.70 3.00 -19.82
CA GLY A 117 -11.38 2.75 -19.24
C GLY A 117 -10.38 3.89 -19.51
N GLU A 118 -10.37 4.43 -20.73
CA GLU A 118 -9.52 5.58 -21.10
C GLU A 118 -9.96 6.84 -20.34
N LEU A 119 -11.27 7.12 -20.31
CA LEU A 119 -11.81 8.24 -19.53
C LEU A 119 -11.54 8.09 -18.03
N PHE A 120 -11.61 6.88 -17.49
CA PHE A 120 -11.26 6.61 -16.09
C PHE A 120 -9.78 6.90 -15.83
N ALA A 121 -8.88 6.44 -16.72
CA ALA A 121 -7.45 6.69 -16.60
C ALA A 121 -7.14 8.19 -16.61
N GLU A 122 -7.74 8.96 -17.54
CA GLU A 122 -7.53 10.41 -17.61
C GLU A 122 -8.16 11.17 -16.44
N LEU A 123 -9.36 10.82 -16.01
CA LEU A 123 -9.93 11.45 -14.82
C LEU A 123 -9.15 11.09 -13.55
N SER A 124 -8.51 9.92 -13.51
CA SER A 124 -7.63 9.53 -12.40
C SER A 124 -6.29 10.26 -12.44
N SER A 125 -5.72 10.53 -13.62
CA SER A 125 -4.51 11.36 -13.77
C SER A 125 -4.78 12.79 -13.31
N PHE A 126 -5.99 13.30 -13.59
CA PHE A 126 -6.45 14.59 -13.09
C PHE A 126 -6.53 14.64 -11.55
N VAL A 127 -7.02 13.60 -10.89
CA VAL A 127 -7.03 13.50 -9.41
C VAL A 127 -5.61 13.58 -8.83
N LEU A 128 -4.62 13.05 -9.54
CA LEU A 128 -3.21 13.07 -9.14
C LEU A 128 -2.51 14.40 -9.45
N GLY A 129 -3.21 15.38 -10.03
CA GLY A 129 -2.64 16.69 -10.40
C GLY A 129 -1.99 16.72 -11.78
N GLY A 130 -2.21 15.71 -12.62
CA GLY A 130 -1.90 15.76 -14.06
C GLY A 130 -2.84 16.74 -14.74
N LEU A 131 -2.52 18.04 -14.67
CA LEU A 131 -3.42 19.11 -15.06
C LEU A 131 -3.07 19.65 -16.44
N GLU A 132 -3.29 18.84 -17.47
CA GLU A 132 -3.31 19.29 -18.87
C GLU A 132 -4.75 19.22 -19.40
N ILE A 133 -5.68 19.89 -18.71
CA ILE A 133 -7.00 20.11 -19.29
C ILE A 133 -6.80 21.12 -20.42
N ASN A 134 -7.00 20.67 -21.65
CA ASN A 134 -7.05 21.56 -22.80
C ASN A 134 -8.35 22.38 -22.71
N THR A 135 -8.27 23.51 -22.00
CA THR A 135 -9.43 24.35 -21.61
C THR A 135 -10.21 24.89 -22.81
N GLU A 136 -9.60 24.90 -23.98
CA GLU A 136 -10.20 25.36 -25.24
C GLU A 136 -11.41 24.51 -25.64
N ILE A 137 -11.36 23.20 -25.44
CA ILE A 137 -12.45 22.27 -25.81
C ILE A 137 -13.55 22.28 -24.75
N ALA A 138 -13.18 22.45 -23.48
CA ALA A 138 -14.16 22.61 -22.40
C ALA A 138 -15.00 23.89 -22.57
N GLN A 139 -14.44 24.96 -23.16
CA GLN A 139 -15.17 26.22 -23.35
C GLN A 139 -16.33 26.11 -24.34
N GLU A 140 -16.27 25.19 -25.31
CA GLU A 140 -17.31 25.09 -26.35
C GLU A 140 -18.59 24.41 -25.85
N ASN A 141 -18.46 23.43 -24.95
CA ASN A 141 -19.60 22.76 -24.33
C ASN A 141 -19.73 23.11 -22.85
N ARG A 142 -20.62 24.07 -22.53
CA ARG A 142 -20.91 24.52 -21.16
C ARG A 142 -21.24 23.38 -20.21
N THR A 143 -21.92 22.34 -20.70
CA THR A 143 -22.29 21.16 -19.90
C THR A 143 -21.04 20.38 -19.49
N THR A 144 -20.14 20.11 -20.44
CA THR A 144 -18.87 19.41 -20.20
C THR A 144 -17.98 20.19 -19.23
N ALA A 145 -17.84 21.51 -19.41
CA ALA A 145 -17.14 22.36 -18.46
C ALA A 145 -17.75 22.28 -17.05
N SER A 146 -19.07 22.36 -16.93
CA SER A 146 -19.75 22.30 -15.63
C SER A 146 -19.51 20.96 -14.90
N ILE A 147 -19.52 19.84 -15.64
CA ILE A 147 -19.23 18.50 -15.10
C ILE A 147 -17.79 18.45 -14.61
N LEU A 148 -16.83 18.96 -15.39
CA LEU A 148 -15.41 18.95 -15.06
C LEU A 148 -15.08 19.83 -13.84
N TYR A 149 -15.65 21.03 -13.75
CA TYR A 149 -15.51 21.89 -12.57
C TYR A 149 -16.14 21.26 -11.33
N THR A 150 -17.32 20.65 -11.47
CA THR A 150 -17.98 19.95 -10.36
C THR A 150 -17.15 18.74 -9.90
N PHE A 151 -16.61 17.97 -10.84
CA PHE A 151 -15.70 16.86 -10.54
C PHE A 151 -14.47 17.34 -9.78
N GLY A 152 -13.77 18.36 -10.29
CA GLY A 152 -12.59 18.92 -9.63
C GLY A 152 -12.90 19.47 -8.24
N PHE A 153 -14.05 20.11 -8.06
CA PHE A 153 -14.50 20.60 -6.76
C PHE A 153 -14.79 19.45 -5.78
N VAL A 154 -15.54 18.43 -6.20
CA VAL A 154 -15.89 17.27 -5.38
C VAL A 154 -14.64 16.51 -4.96
N ILE A 155 -13.76 16.18 -5.91
CA ILE A 155 -12.52 15.46 -5.61
C ILE A 155 -11.60 16.31 -4.74
N SER A 156 -11.31 17.55 -5.13
CA SER A 156 -10.31 18.36 -4.41
C SER A 156 -10.77 18.73 -3.00
N LEU A 157 -12.05 19.06 -2.80
CA LEU A 157 -12.52 19.49 -1.49
C LEU A 157 -12.99 18.34 -0.61
N ILE A 158 -13.70 17.36 -1.15
CA ILE A 158 -14.25 16.29 -0.31
C ILE A 158 -13.19 15.23 -0.06
N PHE A 159 -12.49 14.79 -1.11
CA PHE A 159 -11.58 13.65 -0.97
C PHE A 159 -10.30 14.03 -0.22
N LEU A 160 -9.74 15.21 -0.48
CA LEU A 160 -8.55 15.66 0.24
C LEU A 160 -8.83 15.87 1.74
N ASN A 161 -9.94 16.54 2.07
CA ASN A 161 -10.30 16.80 3.47
C ASN A 161 -10.60 15.51 4.25
N VAL A 162 -11.34 14.57 3.63
CA VAL A 162 -11.64 13.28 4.25
C VAL A 162 -10.38 12.43 4.40
N LEU A 163 -9.49 12.43 3.40
CA LEU A 163 -8.24 11.69 3.45
C LEU A 163 -7.32 12.22 4.56
N ILE A 164 -7.17 13.53 4.69
CA ILE A 164 -6.39 14.15 5.76
C ILE A 164 -6.98 13.79 7.13
N ALA A 165 -8.30 13.95 7.30
CA ALA A 165 -8.97 13.63 8.56
C ALA A 165 -8.79 12.15 8.93
N LYS A 166 -8.92 11.24 7.96
CA LYS A 166 -8.78 9.80 8.18
C LYS A 166 -7.35 9.43 8.55
N ILE A 167 -6.35 9.95 7.84
CA ILE A 167 -4.93 9.70 8.14
C ILE A 167 -4.57 10.24 9.52
N SER A 168 -5.04 11.43 9.88
CA SER A 168 -4.79 12.03 11.20
C SER A 168 -5.32 11.15 12.33
N ASN A 169 -6.56 10.66 12.21
CA ASN A 169 -7.17 9.80 13.23
C ASN A 169 -6.42 8.46 13.37
N VAL A 170 -6.04 7.85 12.25
CA VAL A 170 -5.29 6.58 12.27
C VAL A 170 -3.91 6.78 12.89
N PHE A 171 -3.24 7.89 12.59
CA PHE A 171 -1.92 8.18 13.16
C PHE A 171 -1.97 8.30 14.69
N SER A 172 -2.95 9.03 15.24
CA SER A 172 -3.12 9.15 16.69
C SER A 172 -3.45 7.82 17.37
N ASP A 173 -4.26 6.97 16.74
CA ASP A 173 -4.63 5.66 17.27
C ASP A 173 -3.43 4.71 17.32
N VAL A 174 -2.60 4.76 16.27
CA VAL A 174 -1.38 3.96 16.18
C VAL A 174 -0.33 4.42 17.18
N GLU A 175 -0.12 5.73 17.34
CA GLU A 175 0.84 6.25 18.30
C GLU A 175 0.50 5.77 19.73
N ARG A 176 -0.80 5.78 20.09
CA ARG A 176 -1.27 5.28 21.39
C ARG A 176 -1.10 3.77 21.56
N SER A 177 -1.25 3.00 20.49
CA SER A 177 -1.26 1.52 20.52
C SER A 177 0.09 0.88 20.17
N GLY A 178 1.02 1.66 19.61
CA GLY A 178 2.25 1.17 18.97
C GLY A 178 3.16 0.41 19.93
N ASN A 179 3.24 0.85 21.18
CA ASN A 179 4.08 0.18 22.19
C ASN A 179 3.61 -1.26 22.46
N LYS A 180 2.31 -1.47 22.65
CA LYS A 180 1.74 -2.80 22.90
C LYS A 180 1.94 -3.74 21.71
N VAL A 181 1.74 -3.23 20.50
CA VAL A 181 1.91 -4.01 19.27
C VAL A 181 3.38 -4.37 19.04
N PHE A 182 4.30 -3.44 19.32
CA PHE A 182 5.73 -3.69 19.20
C PHE A 182 6.19 -4.84 20.10
N TRP A 183 5.87 -4.79 21.39
CA TRP A 183 6.27 -5.83 22.33
C TRP A 183 5.65 -7.18 21.97
N LYS A 184 4.36 -7.20 21.62
CA LYS A 184 3.70 -8.43 21.16
C LYS A 184 4.41 -9.08 19.97
N ASN A 185 4.81 -8.29 18.97
CA ASN A 185 5.53 -8.82 17.81
C ASN A 185 6.90 -9.37 18.20
N ARG A 186 7.62 -8.70 19.10
CA ARG A 186 8.93 -9.15 19.57
C ARG A 186 8.83 -10.47 20.35
N LEU A 187 7.83 -10.61 21.23
CA LEU A 187 7.58 -11.85 21.95
C LEU A 187 7.30 -13.01 20.99
N ASN A 188 6.50 -12.78 19.93
CA ASN A 188 6.23 -13.79 18.91
C ASN A 188 7.49 -14.22 18.16
N VAL A 189 8.34 -13.27 17.76
CA VAL A 189 9.62 -13.57 17.06
C VAL A 189 10.53 -14.42 17.94
N VAL A 190 10.58 -14.14 19.24
CA VAL A 190 11.44 -14.93 20.12
C VAL A 190 10.83 -16.30 20.42
N ALA A 191 9.51 -16.41 20.56
CA ALA A 191 8.84 -17.70 20.67
C ALA A 191 9.07 -18.57 19.40
N GLU A 192 9.02 -17.96 18.22
CA GLU A 192 9.33 -18.63 16.96
C GLU A 192 10.80 -19.07 16.91
N ALA A 193 11.73 -18.20 17.33
CA ALA A 193 13.15 -18.54 17.44
C ALA A 193 13.40 -19.73 18.39
N ASP A 194 12.75 -19.75 19.57
CA ASP A 194 12.85 -20.86 20.53
C ASP A 194 12.35 -22.17 19.91
N SER A 195 11.24 -22.13 19.18
CA SER A 195 10.72 -23.30 18.46
C SER A 195 11.69 -23.82 17.39
N LEU A 196 12.37 -22.93 16.67
CA LEU A 196 13.39 -23.28 15.68
C LEU A 196 14.64 -23.86 16.35
N PHE A 197 15.05 -23.33 17.50
CA PHE A 197 16.18 -23.87 18.25
C PHE A 197 15.93 -25.31 18.71
N ILE A 198 14.73 -25.62 19.20
CA ILE A 198 14.34 -26.98 19.58
C ILE A 198 14.40 -27.92 18.38
N ILE A 199 13.94 -27.47 17.21
CA ILE A 199 14.04 -28.25 15.98
C ILE A 199 15.51 -28.48 15.63
N ILE A 200 16.33 -27.43 15.55
CA ILE A 200 17.74 -27.54 15.20
C ILE A 200 18.50 -28.46 16.16
N GLU A 201 18.25 -28.35 17.47
CA GLU A 201 18.85 -29.23 18.49
C GLU A 201 18.52 -30.71 18.23
N ARG A 202 17.29 -30.99 17.79
CA ARG A 202 16.88 -32.36 17.42
C ARG A 202 17.61 -32.87 16.17
N TRP A 203 17.90 -32.02 15.20
CA TRP A 203 18.57 -32.39 13.95
C TRP A 203 20.11 -32.42 14.06
N THR A 204 20.69 -31.71 15.02
CA THR A 204 22.15 -31.60 15.19
C THR A 204 22.61 -31.96 16.62
N PRO A 205 22.54 -33.24 17.00
CA PRO A 205 22.87 -33.69 18.36
C PRO A 205 24.33 -33.46 18.76
N GLU A 206 25.24 -33.30 17.79
CA GLU A 206 26.67 -33.04 18.03
C GLU A 206 27.02 -31.56 18.17
N ALA A 207 26.07 -30.64 17.97
CA ALA A 207 26.33 -29.22 18.14
C ALA A 207 26.65 -28.90 19.62
N PRO A 208 27.60 -27.99 19.89
CA PRO A 208 28.01 -27.69 21.26
C PRO A 208 26.85 -27.04 22.03
N LYS A 209 26.24 -27.79 22.96
CA LYS A 209 25.17 -27.33 23.87
C LYS A 209 25.46 -25.98 24.52
N LYS A 210 26.75 -25.67 24.72
CA LYS A 210 27.25 -24.41 25.29
C LYS A 210 26.88 -23.18 24.44
N PHE A 211 26.85 -23.30 23.11
CA PHE A 211 26.46 -22.21 22.20
C PHE A 211 24.97 -21.87 22.35
N PHE A 212 24.11 -22.88 22.34
CA PHE A 212 22.66 -22.70 22.49
C PHE A 212 22.27 -22.17 23.87
N LEU A 213 22.91 -22.66 24.93
CA LEU A 213 22.70 -22.15 26.30
C LEU A 213 23.04 -20.66 26.41
N HIS A 214 24.14 -20.22 25.78
CA HIS A 214 24.55 -18.82 25.83
C HIS A 214 23.59 -17.90 25.06
N MET A 215 23.10 -18.35 23.91
CA MET A 215 22.05 -17.63 23.17
C MET A 215 20.74 -17.55 23.94
N ARG A 216 20.33 -18.64 24.60
CA ARG A 216 19.11 -18.67 25.42
C ARG A 216 19.21 -17.75 26.64
N GLU A 217 20.36 -17.72 27.32
CA GLU A 217 20.58 -16.75 28.41
C GLU A 217 20.51 -15.31 27.93
N HIS A 218 21.08 -15.00 26.76
CA HIS A 218 20.99 -13.67 26.18
C HIS A 218 19.55 -13.27 25.85
N ALA A 219 18.77 -14.20 25.28
CA ALA A 219 17.34 -13.98 25.03
C ALA A 219 16.59 -13.70 26.33
N ASN A 220 16.76 -14.53 27.36
CA ASN A 220 16.09 -14.39 28.66
C ASN A 220 16.43 -13.07 29.37
N ARG A 221 17.67 -12.58 29.28
CA ARG A 221 18.02 -11.26 29.84
C ARG A 221 17.28 -10.11 29.17
N VAL A 222 17.02 -10.22 27.86
CA VAL A 222 16.24 -9.20 27.12
C VAL A 222 14.77 -9.22 27.56
N PHE A 223 14.20 -10.39 27.88
CA PHE A 223 12.82 -10.50 28.38
C PHE A 223 12.62 -9.96 29.79
N ASN A 224 13.55 -10.27 30.72
CA ASN A 224 13.43 -9.76 32.10
C ASN A 224 13.47 -8.22 32.16
N ILE A 225 14.06 -7.55 31.16
CA ILE A 225 14.00 -6.10 31.06
C ILE A 225 12.61 -5.64 30.57
N ALA A 226 11.97 -6.38 29.67
CA ALA A 226 10.66 -6.03 29.13
C ALA A 226 9.53 -6.15 30.17
N ASP A 227 9.55 -7.19 31.01
CA ASP A 227 8.53 -7.39 32.07
C ASP A 227 8.58 -6.30 33.16
N VAL A 228 9.75 -5.70 33.39
CA VAL A 228 9.90 -4.55 34.31
C VAL A 228 9.23 -3.30 33.74
N TYR A 229 9.21 -3.11 32.42
CA TYR A 229 8.53 -1.95 31.81
C TYR A 229 7.00 -2.09 31.76
N ASP A 230 6.45 -3.30 31.70
CA ASP A 230 4.99 -3.51 31.68
C ASP A 230 4.36 -3.36 33.09
N SER A 231 5.14 -3.65 34.14
CA SER A 231 4.70 -3.47 35.53
C SER A 231 4.63 -1.99 35.96
N ASP A 232 5.53 -1.14 35.48
CA ASP A 232 5.47 0.31 35.74
C ASP A 232 4.35 1.02 34.95
N LEU A 233 4.01 0.54 33.76
CA LEU A 233 2.90 1.08 32.96
C LEU A 233 1.51 0.75 33.54
N PHE A 234 1.38 -0.35 34.28
CA PHE A 234 0.16 -0.66 35.03
C PHE A 234 -0.03 0.19 36.29
N PHE A 235 1.05 0.74 36.86
CA PHE A 235 0.97 1.59 38.06
C PHE A 235 0.64 3.07 37.78
N PHE A 236 0.84 3.56 36.55
CA PHE A 236 0.52 4.96 36.20
C PHE A 236 -0.93 5.18 35.68
N GLY A 237 -1.73 4.12 35.52
CA GLY A 237 -3.09 4.20 34.99
C GLY A 237 -4.22 4.37 36.01
N SER A 238 -3.95 4.33 37.32
CA SER A 238 -4.99 4.27 38.36
C SER A 238 -5.24 5.58 39.15
N ASN A 239 -4.51 6.67 38.86
CA ASN A 239 -4.58 7.91 39.65
C ASN A 239 -4.93 9.18 38.84
N MET A 240 -5.92 9.11 37.93
CA MET A 240 -6.56 10.32 37.40
C MET A 240 -8.09 10.19 37.42
N THR A 241 -8.66 10.62 38.55
CA THR A 241 -10.01 11.24 38.69
C THR A 241 -9.88 12.30 39.78
N PRO A 242 -10.70 13.38 39.80
CA PRO A 242 -11.90 13.63 39.00
C PRO A 242 -11.70 14.58 37.81
#